data_AF-A0A662DJN5-F1
#
_entry.id   AF-A0A662DJN5-F1
#
_cell.length_a   1.000
_cell.length_b   1.000
_cell.length_c   1.000
_cell.angle_alpha   90.00
_cell.angle_beta   90.00
_cell.angle_gamma   90.00
#
_symmetry.space_group_name_H-M   'P 1'
#
loop_
_entity.id
_entity.type
_entity.pdbx_description
1 polymer ?
#
loop_
_entity_poly.entity_id
_entity_poly.type
_entity_poly.pdbx_seq_one_letter_code
_entity_poly.pdbx_strand_id
1 'polypeptide(L)'
;MKTYLKAVMTEQIQRGLSLKKLIPHPLKYAELGSLADRCSRIIDKNIEFLHYLLRELDTRDERDLRDIFRGFRSCAREMELIEYFGVSALYHQTPEIGYLNKLVHKIHREINFPLTPPGVACISTNYYYFHPLTNVIFVPIGESDFLLHLPDLFHEMGHEILRHRENDLKLKTINENYSVAIKKINECYSQLLTKKRRETGPKEILRLIKYIHDQWKDYWLEEFFSDLFALYTLGPAYAWSHLHVTIKKSENVYNFSIILPQTHPSDDARMRMLIMGLKILGFTEAAKTILSKWKTIPLTKDGQPVVEYQYAYVDDLMEEIASIFLEGIKGSEFSIVTPKRLENLGEDSIVKLLNKAWEVFWQNPSTFREWEEKEVQRLKSNILQ
;
A
#
# COMPACT_ATOMS: atom_id res chain seq x y z
N MET A 1 -18.20 -36.64 15.54
CA MET A 1 -17.50 -35.45 14.98
C MET A 1 -16.81 -34.63 16.07
N LYS A 2 -17.40 -34.52 17.26
CA LYS A 2 -16.84 -33.73 18.36
C LYS A 2 -15.41 -34.09 18.75
N THR A 3 -15.09 -35.38 18.83
CA THR A 3 -13.73 -35.85 19.19
C THR A 3 -12.67 -35.29 18.25
N TYR A 4 -12.95 -35.26 16.95
CA TYR A 4 -12.05 -34.68 15.95
C TYR A 4 -11.89 -33.17 16.16
N LEU A 5 -13.00 -32.43 16.33
CA LEU A 5 -12.96 -30.99 16.60
C LEU A 5 -12.18 -30.65 17.86
N LYS A 6 -12.35 -31.44 18.92
CA LYS A 6 -11.60 -31.31 20.18
C LYS A 6 -10.09 -31.48 19.95
N ALA A 7 -9.70 -32.50 19.18
CA ALA A 7 -8.31 -32.75 18.86
C ALA A 7 -7.69 -31.60 18.03
N VAL A 8 -8.33 -31.17 16.95
CA VAL A 8 -7.77 -30.11 16.09
C VAL A 8 -7.76 -28.73 16.76
N MET A 9 -8.72 -28.41 17.63
CA MET A 9 -8.66 -27.18 18.43
C MET A 9 -7.51 -27.22 19.44
N THR A 10 -7.28 -28.38 20.06
CA THR A 10 -6.16 -28.57 21.00
C THR A 10 -4.82 -28.44 20.28
N GLU A 11 -4.68 -29.06 19.11
CA GLU A 11 -3.51 -28.91 18.25
C GLU A 11 -3.27 -27.44 17.89
N GLN A 12 -4.32 -26.71 17.48
CA GLN A 12 -4.16 -25.29 17.14
C GLN A 12 -3.79 -24.43 18.35
N ILE A 13 -4.29 -24.72 19.55
CA ILE A 13 -3.81 -24.05 20.77
C ILE A 13 -2.30 -24.29 20.95
N GLN A 14 -1.83 -25.53 20.78
CA GLN A 14 -0.40 -25.85 20.89
C GLN A 14 0.44 -25.18 19.80
N ARG A 15 -0.07 -25.08 18.57
CA ARG A 15 0.57 -24.31 17.50
C ARG A 15 0.71 -22.84 17.90
N GLY A 16 -0.31 -22.25 18.52
CA GLY A 16 -0.28 -20.84 18.95
C GLY A 16 0.75 -20.59 20.04
N LEU A 17 0.81 -21.48 21.04
CA LEU A 17 1.84 -21.44 22.06
C LEU A 17 3.24 -21.60 21.45
N SER A 18 3.39 -22.43 20.42
CA SER A 18 4.65 -22.63 19.71
C SER A 18 5.06 -21.38 18.92
N LEU A 19 4.13 -20.76 18.19
CA LEU A 19 4.36 -19.49 17.49
C LEU A 19 4.75 -18.36 18.44
N LYS A 20 4.11 -18.27 19.60
CA LYS A 20 4.44 -17.25 20.61
C LYS A 20 5.88 -17.40 21.12
N LYS A 21 6.40 -18.63 21.24
CA LYS A 21 7.80 -18.88 21.61
C LYS A 21 8.80 -18.44 20.54
N LEU A 22 8.37 -18.32 19.28
CA LEU A 22 9.23 -17.84 18.18
C LEU A 22 9.33 -16.32 18.13
N ILE A 23 8.51 -15.58 18.88
CA ILE A 23 8.61 -14.13 19.01
C ILE A 23 9.79 -13.83 19.96
N PRO A 24 10.87 -13.19 19.48
CA PRO A 24 12.09 -13.03 20.28
C PRO A 24 11.89 -12.06 21.44
N HIS A 25 12.49 -12.38 22.59
CA HIS A 25 12.53 -11.51 23.76
C HIS A 25 13.89 -11.63 24.48
N PRO A 26 14.68 -10.54 24.61
CA PRO A 26 14.41 -9.20 24.08
C PRO A 26 14.48 -9.15 22.53
N LEU A 27 13.82 -8.16 21.93
CA LEU A 27 13.95 -7.89 20.49
C LEU A 27 15.32 -7.28 20.19
N LYS A 28 15.95 -7.67 19.06
CA LYS A 28 17.20 -7.05 18.60
C LYS A 28 16.99 -5.60 18.14
N TYR A 29 15.83 -5.29 17.57
CA TYR A 29 15.46 -3.96 17.11
C TYR A 29 14.17 -3.52 17.80
N ALA A 30 14.19 -2.38 18.49
CA ALA A 30 13.05 -1.87 19.26
C ALA A 30 11.87 -1.48 18.36
N GLU A 31 12.16 -1.10 17.12
CA GLU A 31 11.22 -0.74 16.07
C GLU A 31 10.24 -1.87 15.72
N LEU A 32 10.61 -3.12 16.00
CA LEU A 32 9.75 -4.30 15.81
C LEU A 32 8.81 -4.57 17.00
N GLY A 33 8.85 -3.74 18.05
CA GLY A 33 8.05 -3.90 19.26
C GLY A 33 6.54 -3.97 18.99
N SER A 34 6.04 -3.04 18.17
CA SER A 34 4.61 -2.98 17.80
C SER A 34 4.14 -4.24 17.08
N LEU A 35 4.98 -4.81 16.21
CA LEU A 35 4.71 -6.05 15.49
C LEU A 35 4.69 -7.24 16.46
N ALA A 36 5.68 -7.35 17.34
CA ALA A 36 5.75 -8.41 18.34
C ALA A 36 4.53 -8.41 19.28
N ASP A 37 4.13 -7.23 19.75
CA ASP A 37 2.96 -7.06 20.61
C ASP A 37 1.65 -7.38 19.87
N ARG A 38 1.54 -6.96 18.61
CA ARG A 38 0.38 -7.25 17.76
C ARG A 38 0.26 -8.75 17.52
N CYS A 39 1.32 -9.42 17.10
CA CYS A 39 1.33 -10.87 16.88
C CYS A 39 0.97 -11.62 18.17
N SER A 40 1.58 -11.24 19.30
CA SER A 40 1.30 -11.84 20.60
C SER A 40 -0.17 -11.72 20.99
N ARG A 41 -0.76 -10.51 20.87
CA ARG A 41 -2.17 -10.28 21.20
C ARG A 41 -3.13 -11.09 20.33
N ILE A 42 -2.88 -11.20 19.03
CA ILE A 42 -3.77 -11.96 18.15
C ILE A 42 -3.64 -13.47 18.43
N ILE A 43 -2.43 -13.96 18.70
CA ILE A 43 -2.23 -15.36 19.13
C ILE A 43 -2.99 -15.64 20.43
N ASP A 44 -2.84 -14.78 21.45
CA ASP A 44 -3.49 -14.95 22.75
C ASP A 44 -5.01 -14.93 22.63
N LYS A 45 -5.57 -13.98 21.87
CA LYS A 45 -7.01 -13.91 21.58
C LYS A 45 -7.52 -15.19 20.92
N ASN A 46 -6.78 -15.74 19.96
CA ASN A 46 -7.18 -16.95 19.26
C ASN A 46 -7.10 -18.19 20.16
N ILE A 47 -6.07 -18.30 21.00
CA ILE A 47 -5.97 -19.37 22.01
C ILE A 47 -7.14 -19.29 22.99
N GLU A 48 -7.45 -18.10 23.51
CA GLU A 48 -8.57 -17.89 24.43
C GLU A 48 -9.90 -18.28 23.79
N PHE A 49 -10.14 -17.87 22.54
CA PHE A 49 -11.37 -18.21 21.82
C PHE A 49 -11.45 -19.70 21.51
N LEU A 50 -10.35 -20.38 21.17
CA LEU A 50 -10.33 -21.84 21.00
C LEU A 50 -10.64 -22.56 22.31
N HIS A 51 -10.14 -22.09 23.45
CA HIS A 51 -10.53 -22.62 24.76
C HIS A 51 -12.02 -22.43 25.05
N TYR A 52 -12.59 -21.29 24.68
CA TYR A 52 -14.03 -21.07 24.75
C TYR A 52 -14.81 -22.06 23.87
N LEU A 53 -14.42 -22.23 22.60
CA LEU A 53 -15.07 -23.16 21.68
C LEU A 53 -14.98 -24.62 22.15
N LEU A 54 -13.88 -25.01 22.79
CA LEU A 54 -13.73 -26.34 23.41
C LEU A 54 -14.74 -26.57 24.54
N ARG A 55 -14.98 -25.56 25.39
CA ARG A 55 -15.99 -25.64 26.47
C ARG A 55 -17.40 -25.75 25.90
N GLU A 56 -17.72 -24.96 24.88
CA GLU A 56 -19.01 -25.01 24.17
C GLU A 56 -19.23 -26.37 23.47
N LEU A 57 -18.18 -26.96 22.89
CA LEU A 57 -18.27 -28.23 22.19
C LEU A 57 -18.70 -29.39 23.10
N ASP A 58 -18.28 -29.36 24.37
CA ASP A 58 -18.62 -30.39 25.35
C ASP A 58 -20.12 -30.36 25.72
N THR A 59 -20.79 -29.20 25.62
CA THR A 59 -22.20 -29.02 26.02
C THR A 59 -23.23 -29.11 24.88
N ARG A 60 -22.81 -28.96 23.61
CA ARG A 60 -23.73 -28.91 22.44
C ARG A 60 -24.14 -30.28 21.88
N ASP A 61 -25.23 -30.37 21.13
CA ASP A 61 -25.58 -31.58 20.35
C ASP A 61 -24.67 -31.70 19.11
N GLU A 62 -24.36 -32.93 18.64
CA GLU A 62 -23.53 -33.12 17.45
C GLU A 62 -24.12 -32.52 16.16
N ARG A 63 -25.45 -32.29 16.13
CA ARG A 63 -26.15 -31.67 15.00
C ARG A 63 -26.04 -30.14 14.99
N ASP A 64 -25.55 -29.52 16.06
CA ASP A 64 -25.44 -28.06 16.21
C ASP A 64 -23.99 -27.58 16.43
N LEU A 65 -23.11 -27.95 15.49
CA LEU A 65 -21.67 -27.63 15.55
C LEU A 65 -21.24 -26.58 14.53
N ARG A 66 -22.17 -26.00 13.76
CA ARG A 66 -21.85 -25.15 12.61
C ARG A 66 -21.06 -23.91 13.01
N ASP A 67 -21.48 -23.22 14.06
CA ASP A 67 -20.83 -21.99 14.49
C ASP A 67 -19.52 -22.25 15.23
N ILE A 68 -19.41 -23.38 15.94
CA ILE A 68 -18.13 -23.86 16.49
C ILE A 68 -17.12 -24.08 15.37
N PHE A 69 -17.54 -24.73 14.29
CA PHE A 69 -16.67 -25.00 13.14
C PHE A 69 -16.23 -23.73 12.42
N ARG A 70 -17.14 -22.76 12.27
CA ARG A 70 -16.82 -21.43 11.72
C ARG A 70 -15.82 -20.69 12.60
N GLY A 71 -16.03 -20.70 13.92
CA GLY A 71 -15.12 -20.09 14.88
C GLY A 71 -13.72 -20.68 14.80
N PHE A 72 -13.62 -22.02 14.82
CA PHE A 72 -12.35 -22.75 14.65
C PHE A 72 -11.63 -22.37 13.34
N ARG A 73 -12.35 -22.38 12.21
CA ARG A 73 -11.76 -22.02 10.91
C ARG A 73 -11.25 -20.58 10.89
N SER A 74 -11.97 -19.65 11.54
CA SER A 74 -11.51 -18.27 11.67
C SER A 74 -10.19 -18.20 12.44
N CYS A 75 -10.09 -18.90 13.57
CA CYS A 75 -8.86 -18.94 14.35
C CYS A 75 -7.69 -19.55 13.58
N ALA A 76 -7.90 -20.72 12.97
CA ALA A 76 -6.86 -21.41 12.21
C ALA A 76 -6.30 -20.51 11.09
N ARG A 77 -7.18 -19.79 10.38
CA ARG A 77 -6.78 -18.84 9.33
C ARG A 77 -5.98 -17.66 9.89
N GLU A 78 -6.44 -17.04 10.98
CA GLU A 78 -5.69 -15.91 11.57
C GLU A 78 -4.30 -16.34 12.06
N MET A 79 -4.19 -17.51 12.67
CA MET A 79 -2.92 -18.07 13.12
C MET A 79 -1.97 -18.36 11.96
N GLU A 80 -2.49 -18.93 10.87
CA GLU A 80 -1.72 -19.17 9.64
C GLU A 80 -1.18 -17.85 9.06
N LEU A 81 -2.02 -16.82 8.95
CA LEU A 81 -1.59 -15.50 8.46
C LEU A 81 -0.52 -14.87 9.38
N ILE A 82 -0.64 -15.03 10.70
CA ILE A 82 0.37 -14.52 11.64
C ILE A 82 1.69 -15.27 11.49
N GLU A 83 1.65 -16.58 11.31
CA GLU A 83 2.84 -17.38 11.07
C GLU A 83 3.57 -16.94 9.80
N TYR A 84 2.85 -16.84 8.68
CA TYR A 84 3.42 -16.48 7.38
C TYR A 84 3.94 -15.04 7.33
N PHE A 85 3.21 -14.09 7.92
CA PHE A 85 3.53 -12.67 7.72
C PHE A 85 4.15 -11.99 8.95
N GLY A 86 3.68 -12.33 10.15
CA GLY A 86 4.09 -11.64 11.37
C GLY A 86 5.31 -12.29 12.03
N VAL A 87 5.17 -13.55 12.43
CA VAL A 87 6.23 -14.33 13.08
C VAL A 87 7.41 -14.51 12.14
N SER A 88 7.19 -14.78 10.86
CA SER A 88 8.29 -14.87 9.88
C SER A 88 9.11 -13.57 9.77
N ALA A 89 8.46 -12.41 9.81
CA ALA A 89 9.14 -11.11 9.82
C ALA A 89 9.92 -10.86 11.12
N LEU A 90 9.43 -11.37 12.25
CA LEU A 90 10.09 -11.26 13.56
C LEU A 90 11.22 -12.26 13.76
N TYR A 91 11.13 -13.45 13.16
CA TYR A 91 12.04 -14.57 13.37
C TYR A 91 13.40 -14.33 12.69
N HIS A 92 13.39 -13.75 11.48
CA HIS A 92 14.62 -13.47 10.74
C HIS A 92 15.10 -12.02 10.96
N GLN A 93 15.90 -11.76 11.99
CA GLN A 93 16.37 -10.39 12.32
C GLN A 93 17.76 -10.08 11.75
N THR A 94 17.82 -9.74 10.46
CA THR A 94 19.06 -9.34 9.77
C THR A 94 19.39 -7.85 9.97
N PRO A 95 20.63 -7.39 9.69
CA PRO A 95 20.97 -5.95 9.70
C PRO A 95 20.10 -5.10 8.76
N GLU A 96 19.73 -5.64 7.60
CA GLU A 96 18.93 -4.97 6.58
C GLU A 96 17.51 -4.67 7.09
N ILE A 97 16.92 -5.62 7.82
CA ILE A 97 15.62 -5.45 8.48
C ILE A 97 15.72 -4.37 9.56
N GLY A 98 16.77 -4.38 10.37
CA GLY A 98 16.99 -3.34 11.38
C GLY A 98 17.08 -1.94 10.75
N TYR A 99 17.87 -1.82 9.68
CA TYR A 99 18.00 -0.58 8.92
C TYR A 99 16.66 -0.11 8.34
N LEU A 100 15.91 -0.95 7.62
CA LEU A 100 14.66 -0.53 6.98
C LEU A 100 13.55 -0.21 7.98
N ASN A 101 13.46 -0.93 9.10
CA ASN A 101 12.50 -0.59 10.15
C ASN A 101 12.81 0.78 10.76
N LYS A 102 14.08 1.06 11.06
CA LYS A 102 14.49 2.39 11.53
C LYS A 102 14.28 3.49 10.47
N LEU A 103 14.51 3.17 9.19
CA LEU A 103 14.24 4.08 8.08
C LEU A 103 12.75 4.46 8.01
N VAL A 104 11.85 3.47 8.07
CA VAL A 104 10.39 3.70 8.10
C VAL A 104 9.99 4.54 9.31
N HIS A 105 10.56 4.29 10.49
CA HIS A 105 10.32 5.15 11.66
C HIS A 105 10.80 6.59 11.44
N LYS A 106 11.93 6.79 10.75
CA LYS A 106 12.40 8.13 10.37
C LYS A 106 11.44 8.79 9.39
N ILE A 107 10.98 8.08 8.36
CA ILE A 107 9.99 8.56 7.39
C ILE A 107 8.71 8.99 8.10
N HIS A 108 8.18 8.16 9.00
CA HIS A 108 6.97 8.47 9.77
C HIS A 108 7.09 9.80 10.52
N ARG A 109 8.24 10.05 11.14
CA ARG A 109 8.50 11.35 11.81
C ARG A 109 8.58 12.50 10.81
N GLU A 110 9.27 12.33 9.69
CA GLU A 110 9.43 13.38 8.66
C GLU A 110 8.11 13.80 7.99
N ILE A 111 7.18 12.86 7.81
CA ILE A 111 5.89 13.13 7.18
C ILE A 111 4.75 13.38 8.17
N ASN A 112 5.05 13.38 9.48
CA ASN A 112 4.06 13.45 10.56
C ASN A 112 2.98 12.35 10.45
N PHE A 113 3.42 11.12 10.21
CA PHE A 113 2.53 9.97 10.10
C PHE A 113 1.90 9.63 11.46
N PRO A 114 0.56 9.64 11.60
CA PRO A 114 -0.09 9.60 12.91
C PRO A 114 -0.22 8.20 13.52
N LEU A 115 -0.02 7.14 12.72
CA LEU A 115 -0.16 5.75 13.14
C LEU A 115 1.17 5.16 13.63
N THR A 116 1.07 4.02 14.32
CA THR A 116 2.24 3.22 14.70
C THR A 116 2.93 2.70 13.45
N PRO A 117 4.25 2.92 13.28
CA PRO A 117 4.93 2.46 12.08
C PRO A 117 4.77 0.96 11.82
N PRO A 118 4.57 0.56 10.55
CA PRO A 118 4.52 -0.83 10.18
C PRO A 118 5.92 -1.46 10.29
N GLY A 119 5.94 -2.75 10.60
CA GLY A 119 7.18 -3.52 10.50
C GLY A 119 7.59 -3.66 9.04
N VAL A 120 8.88 -3.75 8.77
CA VAL A 120 9.40 -4.04 7.41
C VAL A 120 10.07 -5.40 7.39
N ALA A 121 9.76 -6.20 6.36
CA ALA A 121 10.34 -7.52 6.15
C ALA A 121 10.93 -7.65 4.73
N CYS A 122 12.21 -8.01 4.64
CA CYS A 122 12.94 -8.13 3.36
C CYS A 122 12.81 -9.53 2.73
N ILE A 123 11.58 -10.03 2.57
CA ILE A 123 11.33 -11.40 2.08
C ILE A 123 10.27 -11.46 0.98
N SER A 124 9.93 -10.32 0.37
CA SER A 124 8.88 -10.30 -0.65
C SER A 124 9.29 -11.04 -1.92
N THR A 125 8.40 -11.88 -2.43
CA THR A 125 8.47 -12.48 -3.77
C THR A 125 7.71 -11.67 -4.81
N ASN A 126 6.84 -10.75 -4.38
CA ASN A 126 5.86 -10.05 -5.23
C ASN A 126 6.00 -8.53 -5.12
N TYR A 127 7.24 -8.01 -5.15
CA TYR A 127 7.54 -6.59 -4.96
C TYR A 127 7.03 -6.01 -3.62
N TYR A 128 6.85 -4.70 -3.51
CA TYR A 128 6.30 -4.07 -2.32
C TYR A 128 4.84 -4.48 -2.14
N TYR A 129 4.46 -4.82 -0.90
CA TYR A 129 3.05 -4.91 -0.50
C TYR A 129 2.88 -4.79 1.02
N PHE A 130 1.76 -4.21 1.44
CA PHE A 130 1.34 -4.09 2.83
C PHE A 130 0.40 -5.23 3.26
N HIS A 131 0.70 -5.87 4.38
CA HIS A 131 -0.16 -6.88 4.99
C HIS A 131 -0.92 -6.31 6.22
N PRO A 132 -2.24 -6.08 6.11
CA PRO A 132 -2.99 -5.30 7.10
C PRO A 132 -3.18 -6.00 8.45
N LEU A 133 -3.23 -7.33 8.48
CA LEU A 133 -3.44 -8.07 9.74
C LEU A 133 -2.24 -7.90 10.68
N THR A 134 -1.03 -8.01 10.12
CA THR A 134 0.22 -7.98 10.88
C THR A 134 0.87 -6.60 10.89
N ASN A 135 0.38 -5.65 10.09
CA ASN A 135 0.99 -4.32 9.90
C ASN A 135 2.44 -4.42 9.43
N VAL A 136 2.69 -5.20 8.39
CA VAL A 136 4.03 -5.43 7.83
C VAL A 136 4.05 -4.99 6.36
N ILE A 137 5.04 -4.20 5.99
CA ILE A 137 5.41 -3.93 4.60
C ILE A 137 6.48 -4.95 4.20
N PHE A 138 6.19 -5.72 3.16
CA PHE A 138 7.11 -6.66 2.57
C PHE A 138 7.85 -6.01 1.43
N VAL A 139 9.18 -6.11 1.44
CA VAL A 139 10.05 -5.54 0.40
C VAL A 139 10.94 -6.64 -0.20
N PRO A 140 11.42 -6.48 -1.46
CA PRO A 140 12.40 -7.38 -2.03
C PRO A 140 13.68 -7.48 -1.19
N ILE A 141 14.35 -8.64 -1.23
CA ILE A 141 15.52 -8.94 -0.37
C ILE A 141 16.66 -7.90 -0.52
N GLY A 142 16.99 -7.53 -1.76
CA GLY A 142 18.11 -6.62 -2.04
C GLY A 142 17.78 -5.13 -1.86
N GLU A 143 16.54 -4.81 -1.49
CA GLU A 143 16.04 -3.44 -1.57
C GLU A 143 16.71 -2.47 -0.59
N SER A 144 17.33 -3.00 0.47
CA SER A 144 18.07 -2.20 1.44
C SER A 144 19.33 -1.51 0.86
N ASP A 145 19.75 -1.90 -0.35
CA ASP A 145 20.97 -1.43 -1.01
C ASP A 145 20.71 -0.45 -2.17
N PHE A 146 19.45 -0.06 -2.39
CA PHE A 146 19.04 0.83 -3.48
C PHE A 146 18.12 1.94 -2.95
N LEU A 147 18.17 3.11 -3.59
CA LEU A 147 17.35 4.26 -3.24
C LEU A 147 16.15 4.43 -4.18
N LEU A 148 16.28 3.98 -5.43
CA LEU A 148 15.32 4.33 -6.48
C LEU A 148 13.93 3.72 -6.30
N HIS A 149 13.76 2.56 -5.62
CA HIS A 149 12.43 2.01 -5.34
C HIS A 149 11.92 2.22 -3.90
N LEU A 150 12.73 2.77 -3.00
CA LEU A 150 12.26 3.17 -1.66
C LEU A 150 11.06 4.12 -1.66
N PRO A 151 10.80 4.95 -2.70
CA PRO A 151 9.55 5.68 -2.82
C PRO A 151 8.28 4.82 -2.69
N ASP A 152 8.31 3.54 -3.07
CA ASP A 152 7.15 2.65 -2.95
C ASP A 152 6.79 2.33 -1.49
N LEU A 153 7.70 2.52 -0.52
CA LEU A 153 7.34 2.46 0.90
C LEU A 153 6.23 3.45 1.26
N PHE A 154 6.24 4.64 0.64
CA PHE A 154 5.22 5.65 0.89
C PHE A 154 3.87 5.25 0.31
N HIS A 155 3.86 4.52 -0.81
CA HIS A 155 2.64 3.98 -1.40
C HIS A 155 2.02 2.92 -0.47
N GLU A 156 2.84 2.01 0.07
CA GLU A 156 2.37 1.01 1.03
C GLU A 156 1.84 1.62 2.35
N MET A 157 2.42 2.73 2.80
CA MET A 157 1.89 3.51 3.92
C MET A 157 0.51 4.14 3.60
N GLY A 158 0.21 4.41 2.33
CA GLY A 158 -1.12 4.83 1.88
C GLY A 158 -2.18 3.76 2.14
N HIS A 159 -1.87 2.49 1.86
CA HIS A 159 -2.75 1.37 2.20
C HIS A 159 -2.94 1.22 3.72
N GLU A 160 -1.89 1.45 4.50
CA GLU A 160 -1.98 1.45 5.96
C GLU A 160 -2.98 2.51 6.46
N ILE A 161 -2.94 3.73 5.91
CA ILE A 161 -3.89 4.79 6.25
C ILE A 161 -5.32 4.34 5.94
N LEU A 162 -5.56 3.83 4.73
CA LEU A 162 -6.89 3.41 4.33
C LEU A 162 -7.44 2.29 5.20
N ARG A 163 -6.57 1.40 5.68
CA ARG A 163 -6.98 0.33 6.59
C ARG A 163 -7.44 0.83 7.95
N HIS A 164 -6.92 1.96 8.41
CA HIS A 164 -7.19 2.51 9.75
C HIS A 164 -8.11 3.74 9.75
N ARG A 165 -8.43 4.33 8.59
CA ARG A 165 -9.16 5.60 8.46
C ARG A 165 -10.50 5.68 9.21
N GLU A 166 -11.21 4.55 9.34
CA GLU A 166 -12.54 4.51 9.97
C GLU A 166 -12.46 4.44 11.51
N ASN A 167 -11.29 4.04 12.05
CA ASN A 167 -11.12 3.73 13.47
C ASN A 167 -10.16 4.70 14.19
N ASP A 168 -9.49 5.61 13.47
CA ASP A 168 -8.55 6.58 14.05
C ASP A 168 -9.05 8.02 13.87
N LEU A 169 -9.19 8.75 14.98
CA LEU A 169 -9.66 10.14 14.99
C LEU A 169 -8.73 11.08 14.23
N LYS A 170 -7.42 10.82 14.19
CA LYS A 170 -6.45 11.63 13.44
C LYS A 170 -6.62 11.48 11.93
N LEU A 171 -7.29 10.41 11.48
CA LEU A 171 -7.57 10.14 10.07
C LEU A 171 -9.00 10.52 9.67
N LYS A 172 -9.77 11.17 10.57
CA LYS A 172 -11.17 11.53 10.33
C LYS A 172 -11.33 12.36 9.04
N THR A 173 -10.49 13.36 8.82
CA THR A 173 -10.59 14.23 7.64
C THR A 173 -10.25 13.48 6.35
N ILE A 174 -9.31 12.53 6.39
CA ILE A 174 -9.09 11.60 5.27
C ILE A 174 -10.35 10.76 5.02
N ASN A 175 -10.96 10.18 6.05
CA ASN A 175 -12.15 9.34 5.88
C ASN A 175 -13.36 10.10 5.30
N GLU A 176 -13.56 11.34 5.76
CA GLU A 176 -14.60 12.25 5.22
C GLU A 176 -14.33 12.56 3.75
N ASN A 177 -13.10 12.94 3.39
CA ASN A 177 -12.74 13.21 2.00
C ASN A 177 -12.78 11.97 1.11
N TYR A 178 -12.44 10.79 1.64
CA TYR A 178 -12.60 9.52 0.94
C TYR A 178 -14.07 9.25 0.60
N SER A 179 -14.97 9.53 1.54
CA SER A 179 -16.41 9.44 1.33
C SER A 179 -16.92 10.45 0.28
N VAL A 180 -16.36 11.66 0.26
CA VAL A 180 -16.65 12.67 -0.78
C VAL A 180 -16.17 12.17 -2.16
N ALA A 181 -14.97 11.60 -2.26
CA ALA A 181 -14.47 11.04 -3.51
C ALA A 181 -15.38 9.91 -4.05
N ILE A 182 -15.83 8.99 -3.18
CA ILE A 182 -16.81 7.96 -3.56
C ILE A 182 -18.11 8.60 -4.09
N LYS A 183 -18.60 9.66 -3.45
CA LYS A 183 -19.79 10.37 -3.91
C LYS A 183 -19.58 10.96 -5.31
N LYS A 184 -18.42 11.57 -5.59
CA LYS A 184 -18.08 12.12 -6.91
C LYS A 184 -18.01 11.06 -7.99
N ILE A 185 -17.42 9.91 -7.69
CA ILE A 185 -17.40 8.75 -8.59
C ILE A 185 -18.84 8.30 -8.89
N ASN A 186 -19.68 8.15 -7.86
CA ASN A 186 -21.08 7.74 -8.03
C ASN A 186 -21.87 8.73 -8.90
N GLU A 187 -21.67 10.03 -8.69
CA GLU A 187 -22.31 11.09 -9.47
C GLU A 187 -21.87 11.04 -10.94
N CYS A 188 -20.56 10.98 -11.20
CA CYS A 188 -19.97 10.90 -12.53
C CYS A 188 -20.53 9.69 -13.32
N TYR A 189 -20.46 8.49 -12.73
CA TYR A 189 -20.90 7.27 -13.39
C TYR A 189 -22.43 7.17 -13.52
N SER A 190 -23.19 7.74 -12.59
CA SER A 190 -24.65 7.85 -12.72
C SER A 190 -25.06 8.76 -13.88
N GLN A 191 -24.37 9.90 -14.04
CA GLN A 191 -24.58 10.81 -15.17
C GLN A 191 -24.18 10.16 -16.49
N LEU A 192 -23.03 9.49 -16.55
CA LEU A 192 -22.55 8.77 -17.73
C LEU A 192 -23.53 7.65 -18.14
N LEU A 193 -24.03 6.86 -17.19
CA LEU A 193 -25.04 5.84 -17.45
C LEU A 193 -26.36 6.44 -17.96
N THR A 194 -26.80 7.56 -17.38
CA THR A 194 -28.02 8.25 -17.82
C THR A 194 -27.88 8.77 -19.24
N LYS A 195 -26.74 9.37 -19.57
CA LYS A 195 -26.42 9.83 -20.93
C LYS A 195 -26.43 8.65 -21.91
N LYS A 196 -25.70 7.58 -21.60
CA LYS A 196 -25.57 6.40 -22.48
C LYS A 196 -26.86 5.61 -22.66
N ARG A 197 -27.80 5.66 -21.71
CA ARG A 197 -29.15 5.07 -21.88
C ARG A 197 -30.03 5.82 -22.88
N ARG A 198 -29.81 7.13 -23.03
CA ARG A 198 -30.56 7.97 -23.99
C ARG A 198 -29.99 7.85 -25.41
N GLU A 199 -28.71 7.49 -25.53
CA GLU A 199 -28.07 7.16 -26.80
C GLU A 199 -28.56 5.79 -27.31
N THR A 200 -28.85 5.65 -28.61
CA THR A 200 -29.13 4.37 -29.27
C THR A 200 -27.84 3.57 -29.46
N GLY A 201 -27.28 3.07 -28.35
CA GLY A 201 -26.04 2.29 -28.33
C GLY A 201 -26.21 0.84 -27.88
N PRO A 202 -25.16 0.00 -28.02
CA PRO A 202 -25.16 -1.38 -27.55
C PRO A 202 -25.40 -1.47 -26.03
N LYS A 203 -26.17 -2.48 -25.58
CA LYS A 203 -26.49 -2.68 -24.15
C LYS A 203 -25.25 -3.07 -23.33
N GLU A 204 -24.26 -3.64 -24.00
CA GLU A 204 -22.98 -4.08 -23.46
C GLU A 204 -22.20 -2.90 -22.84
N ILE A 205 -22.28 -1.72 -23.44
CA ILE A 205 -21.64 -0.50 -22.94
C ILE A 205 -22.19 -0.12 -21.56
N LEU A 206 -23.50 -0.26 -21.33
CA LEU A 206 -24.09 0.02 -20.02
C LEU A 206 -23.64 -0.97 -18.95
N ARG A 207 -23.38 -2.23 -19.32
CA ARG A 207 -22.85 -3.24 -18.40
C ARG A 207 -21.39 -2.96 -18.07
N LEU A 208 -20.60 -2.62 -19.08
CA LEU A 208 -19.20 -2.23 -18.94
C LEU A 208 -19.05 -1.01 -18.02
N ILE A 209 -19.84 0.04 -18.22
CA ILE A 209 -19.74 1.26 -17.38
C ILE A 209 -20.06 0.94 -15.91
N LYS A 210 -21.03 0.06 -15.65
CA LYS A 210 -21.30 -0.40 -14.27
C LYS A 210 -20.12 -1.20 -13.71
N TYR A 211 -19.57 -2.10 -14.50
CA TYR A 211 -18.39 -2.87 -14.11
C TYR A 211 -17.20 -1.95 -13.77
N ILE A 212 -16.91 -0.96 -14.62
CA ILE A 212 -15.89 0.08 -14.35
C ILE A 212 -16.19 0.84 -13.06
N HIS A 213 -17.45 1.22 -12.84
CA HIS A 213 -17.86 1.91 -11.62
C HIS A 213 -17.62 1.04 -10.38
N ASP A 214 -17.87 -0.26 -10.46
CA ASP A 214 -17.54 -1.21 -9.39
C ASP A 214 -16.02 -1.32 -9.18
N GLN A 215 -15.22 -1.36 -10.25
CA GLN A 215 -13.75 -1.37 -10.14
C GLN A 215 -13.19 -0.14 -9.42
N TRP A 216 -13.74 1.05 -9.69
CA TRP A 216 -13.38 2.27 -8.98
C TRP A 216 -13.62 2.15 -7.48
N LYS A 217 -14.79 1.63 -7.09
CA LYS A 217 -15.20 1.55 -5.68
C LYS A 217 -14.45 0.47 -4.92
N ASP A 218 -14.23 -0.67 -5.55
CA ASP A 218 -13.70 -1.86 -4.88
C ASP A 218 -12.17 -1.88 -4.85
N TYR A 219 -11.51 -1.26 -5.84
CA TYR A 219 -10.06 -1.39 -6.02
C TYR A 219 -9.36 -0.06 -6.36
N TRP A 220 -9.75 0.59 -7.47
CA TRP A 220 -8.89 1.64 -8.03
C TRP A 220 -8.78 2.91 -7.19
N LEU A 221 -9.83 3.26 -6.44
CA LEU A 221 -9.78 4.44 -5.57
C LEU A 221 -8.74 4.29 -4.46
N GLU A 222 -8.56 3.07 -3.94
CA GLU A 222 -7.55 2.77 -2.94
C GLU A 222 -6.14 2.93 -3.51
N GLU A 223 -5.88 2.38 -4.70
CA GLU A 223 -4.61 2.55 -5.39
C GLU A 223 -4.29 4.02 -5.72
N PHE A 224 -5.28 4.76 -6.24
CA PHE A 224 -5.09 6.18 -6.53
C PHE A 224 -4.85 7.01 -5.26
N PHE A 225 -5.50 6.65 -4.15
CA PHE A 225 -5.21 7.28 -2.87
C PHE A 225 -3.77 7.01 -2.44
N SER A 226 -3.31 5.75 -2.49
CA SER A 226 -1.95 5.38 -2.11
C SER A 226 -0.90 6.07 -2.99
N ASP A 227 -1.15 6.15 -4.31
CA ASP A 227 -0.32 6.87 -5.27
C ASP A 227 -0.19 8.35 -4.92
N LEU A 228 -1.33 9.00 -4.70
CA LEU A 228 -1.39 10.43 -4.37
C LEU A 228 -0.84 10.72 -2.98
N PHE A 229 -1.06 9.83 -2.00
CA PHE A 229 -0.48 9.94 -0.68
C PHE A 229 1.05 9.93 -0.76
N ALA A 230 1.63 8.96 -1.48
CA ALA A 230 3.06 8.88 -1.71
C ALA A 230 3.57 10.14 -2.41
N LEU A 231 2.90 10.57 -3.48
CA LEU A 231 3.25 11.80 -4.20
C LEU A 231 3.21 13.05 -3.32
N TYR A 232 2.17 13.22 -2.51
CA TYR A 232 1.95 14.42 -1.71
C TYR A 232 2.87 14.50 -0.49
N THR A 233 3.38 13.38 -0.01
CA THR A 233 4.30 13.35 1.14
C THR A 233 5.77 13.28 0.71
N LEU A 234 6.06 12.67 -0.43
CA LEU A 234 7.42 12.48 -0.95
C LEU A 234 7.79 13.42 -2.11
N GLY A 235 6.89 13.63 -3.07
CA GLY A 235 7.10 14.53 -4.21
C GLY A 235 7.50 13.79 -5.49
N PRO A 236 8.20 14.46 -6.43
CA PRO A 236 8.55 13.90 -7.74
C PRO A 236 9.24 12.54 -7.73
N ALA A 237 9.98 12.19 -6.67
CA ALA A 237 10.62 10.88 -6.53
C ALA A 237 9.65 9.70 -6.71
N TYR A 238 8.41 9.83 -6.22
CA TYR A 238 7.43 8.75 -6.36
C TYR A 238 6.99 8.56 -7.82
N ALA A 239 6.72 9.66 -8.53
CA ALA A 239 6.35 9.59 -9.94
C ALA A 239 7.47 9.05 -10.82
N TRP A 240 8.72 9.34 -10.50
CA TRP A 240 9.86 8.71 -11.17
C TRP A 240 9.99 7.21 -10.85
N SER A 241 9.74 6.80 -9.59
CA SER A 241 9.70 5.39 -9.20
C SER A 241 8.64 4.63 -9.98
N HIS A 242 7.42 5.15 -10.06
CA HIS A 242 6.33 4.54 -10.84
C HIS A 242 6.73 4.36 -12.32
N LEU A 243 7.35 5.38 -12.93
CA LEU A 243 7.87 5.29 -14.30
C LEU A 243 8.90 4.16 -14.44
N HIS A 244 9.84 4.07 -13.49
CA HIS A 244 10.91 3.07 -13.51
C HIS A 244 10.37 1.64 -13.33
N VAL A 245 9.43 1.45 -12.42
CA VAL A 245 8.77 0.16 -12.18
C VAL A 245 7.98 -0.27 -13.41
N THR A 246 7.22 0.65 -14.01
CA THR A 246 6.46 0.40 -15.24
C THR A 246 7.37 -0.12 -16.36
N ILE A 247 8.52 0.52 -16.59
CA ILE A 247 9.47 0.08 -17.62
C ILE A 247 9.96 -1.36 -17.38
N LYS A 248 10.11 -1.76 -16.12
CA LYS A 248 10.65 -3.07 -15.74
C LYS A 248 9.61 -4.19 -15.79
N LYS A 249 8.33 -3.87 -15.59
CA LYS A 249 7.30 -4.88 -15.28
C LYS A 249 6.09 -4.86 -16.18
N SER A 250 5.76 -3.73 -16.77
CA SER A 250 4.50 -3.56 -17.49
C SER A 250 4.69 -3.89 -18.96
N GLU A 251 3.99 -4.93 -19.43
CA GLU A 251 3.92 -5.23 -20.87
C GLU A 251 2.98 -4.27 -21.63
N ASN A 252 1.96 -3.75 -20.93
CA ASN A 252 0.94 -2.88 -21.51
C ASN A 252 0.50 -1.85 -20.47
N VAL A 253 0.88 -0.58 -20.66
CA VAL A 253 0.52 0.52 -19.75
C VAL A 253 -0.96 0.87 -19.77
N TYR A 254 -1.68 0.45 -20.80
CA TYR A 254 -3.14 0.58 -20.93
C TYR A 254 -3.87 -0.71 -20.58
N ASN A 255 -3.25 -1.61 -19.81
CA ASN A 255 -3.84 -2.90 -19.46
C ASN A 255 -5.23 -2.70 -18.82
N PHE A 256 -6.27 -3.12 -19.54
CA PHE A 256 -7.65 -2.95 -19.16
C PHE A 256 -8.47 -4.17 -19.60
N SER A 257 -9.19 -4.76 -18.64
CA SER A 257 -10.02 -5.94 -18.85
C SER A 257 -11.49 -5.60 -18.68
N ILE A 258 -12.27 -5.86 -19.72
CA ILE A 258 -13.73 -5.66 -19.71
C ILE A 258 -14.50 -6.81 -19.03
N ILE A 259 -13.80 -7.88 -18.62
CA ILE A 259 -14.42 -9.12 -18.10
C ILE A 259 -13.88 -9.47 -16.72
N LEU A 260 -12.56 -9.40 -16.53
CA LEU A 260 -11.89 -9.87 -15.33
C LEU A 260 -11.56 -8.68 -14.41
N PRO A 261 -11.97 -8.73 -13.13
CA PRO A 261 -11.60 -7.72 -12.14
C PRO A 261 -10.10 -7.44 -12.15
N GLN A 262 -9.76 -6.15 -12.11
CA GLN A 262 -8.39 -5.69 -11.99
C GLN A 262 -8.23 -5.00 -10.65
N THR A 263 -7.38 -5.56 -9.82
CA THR A 263 -7.06 -5.00 -8.50
C THR A 263 -6.31 -3.68 -8.59
N HIS A 264 -5.78 -3.32 -9.77
CA HIS A 264 -5.06 -2.07 -9.98
C HIS A 264 -5.62 -1.34 -11.21
N PRO A 265 -5.67 0.01 -11.19
CA PRO A 265 -5.85 0.78 -12.40
C PRO A 265 -4.64 0.60 -13.32
N SER A 266 -4.81 0.91 -14.60
CA SER A 266 -3.73 0.84 -15.59
C SER A 266 -2.62 1.85 -15.28
N ASP A 267 -1.37 1.51 -15.62
CA ASP A 267 -0.21 2.37 -15.33
C ASP A 267 -0.29 3.76 -15.99
N ASP A 268 -0.92 3.87 -17.17
CA ASP A 268 -1.23 5.16 -17.79
C ASP A 268 -2.13 6.03 -16.91
N ALA A 269 -3.22 5.46 -16.39
CA ALA A 269 -4.12 6.19 -15.51
C ALA A 269 -3.43 6.61 -14.20
N ARG A 270 -2.62 5.72 -13.61
CA ARG A 270 -1.78 6.05 -12.44
C ARG A 270 -0.83 7.19 -12.75
N MET A 271 -0.09 7.12 -13.86
CA MET A 271 0.80 8.21 -14.26
C MET A 271 0.05 9.52 -14.50
N ARG A 272 -1.11 9.50 -15.17
CA ARG A 272 -1.94 10.71 -15.34
C ARG A 272 -2.35 11.32 -14.00
N MET A 273 -2.79 10.50 -13.05
CA MET A 273 -3.12 10.94 -11.69
C MET A 273 -1.91 11.59 -11.00
N LEU A 274 -0.72 11.00 -11.14
CA LEU A 274 0.52 11.55 -10.58
C LEU A 274 0.90 12.89 -11.21
N ILE A 275 0.75 13.04 -12.53
CA ILE A 275 0.99 14.32 -13.21
C ILE A 275 0.02 15.40 -12.74
N MET A 276 -1.27 15.07 -12.53
CA MET A 276 -2.25 15.98 -11.95
C MET A 276 -1.83 16.41 -10.54
N GLY A 277 -1.49 15.45 -9.68
CA GLY A 277 -1.02 15.72 -8.32
C GLY A 277 0.24 16.59 -8.26
N LEU A 278 1.23 16.36 -9.12
CA LEU A 278 2.45 17.18 -9.17
C LEU A 278 2.14 18.64 -9.51
N LYS A 279 1.23 18.88 -10.46
CA LYS A 279 0.79 20.23 -10.81
C LYS A 279 0.09 20.90 -9.62
N ILE A 280 -0.78 20.18 -8.91
CA ILE A 280 -1.47 20.69 -7.70
C ILE A 280 -0.45 21.09 -6.61
N LEU A 281 0.63 20.33 -6.44
CA LEU A 281 1.72 20.65 -5.50
C LEU A 281 2.64 21.80 -5.96
N GLY A 282 2.52 22.27 -7.19
CA GLY A 282 3.38 23.30 -7.78
C GLY A 282 4.67 22.77 -8.42
N PHE A 283 4.85 21.45 -8.56
CA PHE A 283 5.97 20.82 -9.27
C PHE A 283 5.76 20.78 -10.79
N THR A 284 5.37 21.91 -11.39
CA THR A 284 4.95 21.99 -12.80
C THR A 284 6.04 21.56 -13.78
N GLU A 285 7.29 21.96 -13.56
CA GLU A 285 8.39 21.58 -14.45
C GLU A 285 8.72 20.09 -14.33
N ALA A 286 8.78 19.54 -13.11
CA ALA A 286 8.97 18.10 -12.92
C ALA A 286 7.84 17.30 -13.57
N ALA A 287 6.57 17.74 -13.45
CA ALA A 287 5.43 17.12 -14.10
C ALA A 287 5.58 17.10 -15.64
N LYS A 288 6.01 18.21 -16.24
CA LYS A 288 6.29 18.28 -17.69
C LYS A 288 7.40 17.32 -18.10
N THR A 289 8.51 17.29 -17.36
CA THR A 289 9.65 16.43 -17.64
C THR A 289 9.29 14.96 -17.53
N ILE A 290 8.61 14.55 -16.46
CA ILE A 290 8.16 13.17 -16.24
C ILE A 290 7.19 12.76 -17.35
N LEU A 291 6.18 13.58 -17.66
CA LEU A 291 5.23 13.29 -18.73
C LEU A 291 5.92 13.17 -20.09
N SER A 292 6.93 14.01 -20.36
CA SER A 292 7.72 13.91 -21.58
C SER A 292 8.48 12.59 -21.65
N LYS A 293 9.08 12.13 -20.54
CA LYS A 293 9.77 10.83 -20.49
C LYS A 293 8.79 9.66 -20.62
N TRP A 294 7.64 9.74 -19.96
CA TRP A 294 6.58 8.75 -20.04
C TRP A 294 6.15 8.48 -21.49
N LYS A 295 5.93 9.55 -22.27
CA LYS A 295 5.57 9.47 -23.69
C LYS A 295 6.64 8.86 -24.59
N THR A 296 7.88 8.75 -24.10
CA THR A 296 9.01 8.17 -24.84
C THR A 296 9.34 6.73 -24.44
N ILE A 297 8.60 6.14 -23.50
CA ILE A 297 8.84 4.77 -23.05
C ILE A 297 8.66 3.82 -24.23
N PRO A 298 9.66 2.98 -24.56
CA PRO A 298 9.52 1.97 -25.60
C PRO A 298 8.65 0.84 -25.05
N LEU A 299 7.36 0.87 -25.38
CA LEU A 299 6.43 -0.20 -25.00
C LEU A 299 6.67 -1.42 -25.90
N THR A 300 6.75 -2.60 -25.29
CA THR A 300 7.01 -3.87 -26.01
C THR A 300 5.82 -4.32 -26.86
N LYS A 301 4.62 -3.84 -26.55
CA LYS A 301 3.43 -3.90 -27.40
C LYS A 301 3.06 -2.47 -27.80
N ASP A 302 2.72 -2.26 -29.07
CA ASP A 302 2.07 -1.04 -29.57
C ASP A 302 0.67 -0.90 -28.94
N GLY A 303 0.62 -0.72 -27.62
CA GLY A 303 -0.60 -0.63 -26.85
C GLY A 303 -1.21 0.72 -27.12
N GLN A 304 -2.17 0.79 -28.03
CA GLN A 304 -3.15 1.85 -28.00
C GLN A 304 -4.26 1.43 -27.02
N PRO A 305 -4.83 2.37 -26.24
CA PRO A 305 -5.97 2.05 -25.40
C PRO A 305 -7.13 1.53 -26.27
N VAL A 306 -7.83 0.50 -25.79
CA VAL A 306 -9.09 0.08 -26.40
C VAL A 306 -10.14 1.18 -26.29
N VAL A 307 -11.14 1.20 -27.17
CA VAL A 307 -12.16 2.27 -27.21
C VAL A 307 -12.86 2.43 -25.86
N GLU A 308 -13.12 1.31 -25.17
CA GLU A 308 -13.75 1.22 -23.87
C GLU A 308 -12.98 1.93 -22.74
N TYR A 309 -11.66 2.06 -22.90
CA TYR A 309 -10.78 2.69 -21.92
C TYR A 309 -11.17 4.15 -21.61
N GLN A 310 -11.79 4.84 -22.59
CA GLN A 310 -12.28 6.20 -22.41
C GLN A 310 -13.33 6.35 -21.30
N TYR A 311 -14.03 5.27 -20.94
CA TYR A 311 -15.02 5.25 -19.87
C TYR A 311 -14.40 4.97 -18.50
N ALA A 312 -13.18 4.42 -18.47
CA ALA A 312 -12.52 3.96 -17.25
C ALA A 312 -11.94 5.12 -16.44
N TYR A 313 -11.41 6.15 -17.09
CA TYR A 313 -10.61 7.17 -16.41
C TYR A 313 -10.93 8.57 -16.94
N VAL A 314 -12.01 9.16 -16.42
CA VAL A 314 -12.45 10.50 -16.80
C VAL A 314 -11.54 11.56 -16.15
N ASP A 315 -10.84 12.36 -16.96
CA ASP A 315 -9.83 13.31 -16.46
C ASP A 315 -10.38 14.30 -15.42
N ASP A 316 -11.54 14.93 -15.68
CA ASP A 316 -12.15 15.88 -14.74
C ASP A 316 -12.44 15.24 -13.37
N LEU A 317 -12.89 13.98 -13.36
CA LEU A 317 -13.14 13.23 -12.13
C LEU A 317 -11.82 12.95 -11.40
N MET A 318 -10.76 12.59 -12.13
CA MET A 318 -9.44 12.32 -11.54
C MET A 318 -8.83 13.58 -10.93
N GLU A 319 -8.92 14.74 -11.61
CA GLU A 319 -8.45 16.02 -11.07
C GLU A 319 -9.20 16.42 -9.80
N GLU A 320 -10.52 16.20 -9.77
CA GLU A 320 -11.35 16.45 -8.58
C GLU A 320 -10.97 15.52 -7.42
N ILE A 321 -10.80 14.21 -7.67
CA ILE A 321 -10.35 13.23 -6.66
C ILE A 321 -8.97 13.61 -6.11
N ALA A 322 -8.03 13.99 -6.98
CA ALA A 322 -6.69 14.38 -6.58
C ALA A 322 -6.72 15.56 -5.59
N SER A 323 -7.57 16.54 -5.86
CA SER A 323 -7.76 17.71 -4.99
C SER A 323 -8.40 17.33 -3.65
N ILE A 324 -9.47 16.52 -3.67
CA ILE A 324 -10.16 16.03 -2.46
C ILE A 324 -9.19 15.27 -1.55
N PHE A 325 -8.36 14.39 -2.10
CA PHE A 325 -7.38 13.64 -1.30
C PHE A 325 -6.30 14.54 -0.71
N LEU A 326 -5.83 15.55 -1.44
CA LEU A 326 -4.89 16.51 -0.88
C LEU A 326 -5.48 17.27 0.31
N GLU A 327 -6.75 17.67 0.23
CA GLU A 327 -7.46 18.32 1.33
C GLU A 327 -7.60 17.39 2.53
N GLY A 328 -7.96 16.12 2.31
CA GLY A 328 -8.02 15.09 3.34
C GLY A 328 -6.69 14.93 4.09
N ILE A 329 -5.61 14.76 3.33
CA ILE A 329 -4.26 14.54 3.86
C ILE A 329 -3.75 15.80 4.60
N LYS A 330 -3.97 17.00 4.06
CA LYS A 330 -3.67 18.27 4.76
C LYS A 330 -4.44 18.42 6.07
N GLY A 331 -5.74 18.12 6.04
CA GLY A 331 -6.60 18.22 7.22
C GLY A 331 -6.26 17.21 8.33
N SER A 332 -5.54 16.15 7.99
CA SER A 332 -5.00 15.16 8.94
C SER A 332 -3.55 15.47 9.36
N GLU A 333 -3.08 16.70 9.11
CA GLU A 333 -1.79 17.24 9.55
C GLU A 333 -0.54 16.53 9.01
N PHE A 334 -0.68 15.74 7.94
CA PHE A 334 0.49 15.18 7.27
C PHE A 334 1.35 16.30 6.69
N SER A 335 2.65 16.09 6.73
CA SER A 335 3.58 17.07 6.17
C SER A 335 3.62 16.92 4.65
N ILE A 336 2.90 17.80 3.94
CA ILE A 336 2.86 17.86 2.48
C ILE A 336 4.17 18.42 1.91
N VAL A 337 4.70 17.78 0.88
CA VAL A 337 5.86 18.27 0.14
C VAL A 337 5.47 19.35 -0.87
N THR A 338 6.26 20.40 -0.95
CA THR A 338 6.15 21.47 -1.95
C THR A 338 7.57 21.81 -2.43
N PRO A 339 7.76 22.47 -3.58
CA PRO A 339 9.09 22.86 -4.04
C PRO A 339 9.88 23.62 -2.95
N LYS A 340 9.25 24.64 -2.36
CA LYS A 340 9.83 25.42 -1.27
C LYS A 340 10.17 24.57 -0.05
N ARG A 341 9.29 23.65 0.36
CA ARG A 341 9.59 22.79 1.52
C ARG A 341 10.76 21.87 1.22
N LEU A 342 10.77 21.23 0.06
CA LEU A 342 11.79 20.27 -0.36
C LEU A 342 13.19 20.91 -0.35
N GLU A 343 13.32 22.14 -0.86
CA GLU A 343 14.56 22.92 -0.81
C GLU A 343 15.04 23.20 0.62
N ASN A 344 14.11 23.44 1.54
CA ASN A 344 14.39 23.79 2.94
C ASN A 344 14.55 22.58 3.88
N LEU A 345 14.37 21.34 3.40
CA LEU A 345 14.61 20.15 4.20
C LEU A 345 16.11 19.99 4.50
N GLY A 346 16.42 19.45 5.69
CA GLY A 346 17.79 19.15 6.10
C GLY A 346 18.44 18.05 5.23
N GLU A 347 19.77 18.02 5.21
CA GLU A 347 20.55 17.01 4.45
C GLU A 347 20.40 15.57 4.97
N ASP A 348 19.85 15.42 6.18
CA ASP A 348 19.55 14.12 6.75
C ASP A 348 18.13 13.63 6.40
N SER A 349 17.30 14.46 5.74
CA SER A 349 15.92 14.09 5.38
C SER A 349 15.89 12.99 4.33
N ILE A 350 15.10 11.95 4.61
CA ILE A 350 14.81 10.87 3.66
C ILE A 350 14.04 11.40 2.45
N VAL A 351 13.04 12.26 2.68
CA VAL A 351 12.26 12.88 1.59
C VAL A 351 13.18 13.64 0.62
N LYS A 352 14.14 14.41 1.15
CA LYS A 352 15.12 15.14 0.33
C LYS A 352 16.05 14.20 -0.42
N LEU A 353 16.61 13.20 0.28
CA LEU A 353 17.53 12.22 -0.31
C LEU A 353 16.90 11.47 -1.49
N LEU A 354 15.65 11.01 -1.35
CA LEU A 354 14.98 10.23 -2.40
C LEU A 354 14.68 11.07 -3.64
N ASN A 355 14.29 12.34 -3.48
CA ASN A 355 14.19 13.25 -4.63
C ASN A 355 15.55 13.53 -5.26
N LYS A 356 16.59 13.70 -4.44
CA LYS A 356 17.95 13.93 -4.94
C LYS A 356 18.48 12.73 -5.73
N ALA A 357 18.18 11.51 -5.29
CA ALA A 357 18.60 10.30 -5.98
C ALA A 357 18.12 10.28 -7.44
N TRP A 358 16.87 10.67 -7.67
CA TRP A 358 16.33 10.77 -9.04
C TRP A 358 16.98 11.87 -9.87
N GLU A 359 17.26 13.04 -9.29
CA GLU A 359 18.02 14.09 -9.99
C GLU A 359 19.39 13.58 -10.44
N VAL A 360 20.13 12.93 -9.55
CA VAL A 360 21.48 12.42 -9.84
C VAL A 360 21.41 11.31 -10.89
N PHE A 361 20.44 10.39 -10.77
CA PHE A 361 20.24 9.31 -11.74
C PHE A 361 20.01 9.86 -13.15
N TRP A 362 19.14 10.87 -13.31
CA TRP A 362 18.86 11.46 -14.62
C TRP A 362 19.99 12.32 -15.18
N GLN A 363 20.81 12.94 -14.32
CA GLN A 363 21.97 13.72 -14.75
C GLN A 363 23.14 12.83 -15.16
N ASN A 364 23.40 11.76 -14.40
CA ASN A 364 24.60 10.92 -14.56
C ASN A 364 24.30 9.42 -14.34
N PRO A 365 23.50 8.78 -15.21
CA PRO A 365 23.06 7.39 -14.99
C PRO A 365 24.22 6.38 -14.96
N SER A 366 25.31 6.64 -15.69
CA SER A 366 26.47 5.74 -15.74
C SER A 366 27.29 5.69 -14.44
N THR A 367 27.26 6.75 -13.64
CA THR A 367 28.00 6.85 -12.37
C THR A 367 27.08 6.87 -11.15
N PHE A 368 25.76 6.85 -11.36
CA PHE A 368 24.76 6.87 -10.30
C PHE A 368 24.99 5.79 -9.24
N ARG A 369 25.38 4.58 -9.66
CA ARG A 369 25.57 3.47 -8.72
C ARG A 369 26.66 3.76 -7.67
N GLU A 370 27.77 4.35 -8.08
CA GLU A 370 28.86 4.72 -7.16
C GLU A 370 28.43 5.81 -6.16
N TRP A 371 27.56 6.72 -6.60
CA TRP A 371 26.96 7.74 -5.73
C TRP A 371 25.95 7.11 -4.76
N GLU A 372 25.06 6.25 -5.26
CA GLU A 372 24.02 5.57 -4.50
C GLU A 372 24.62 4.72 -3.38
N GLU A 373 25.68 3.95 -3.67
CA GLU A 373 26.37 3.13 -2.67
C GLU A 373 26.92 3.98 -1.52
N LYS A 374 27.54 5.12 -1.82
CA LYS A 374 28.06 6.04 -0.80
C LYS A 374 26.93 6.60 0.07
N GLU A 375 25.82 7.01 -0.55
CA GLU A 375 24.67 7.53 0.17
C GLU A 375 23.95 6.48 1.01
N VAL A 376 23.78 5.26 0.50
CA VAL A 376 23.21 4.14 1.26
C VAL A 376 24.09 3.80 2.45
N GLN A 377 25.43 3.75 2.28
CA GLN A 377 26.33 3.48 3.41
C GLN A 377 26.32 4.60 4.44
N ARG A 378 26.29 5.87 4.00
CA ARG A 378 26.10 7.03 4.88
C ARG A 378 24.79 6.91 5.66
N LEU A 379 23.71 6.55 4.98
CA LEU A 379 22.38 6.44 5.58
C LEU A 379 22.32 5.28 6.58
N LYS A 380 22.81 4.09 6.22
CA LYS A 380 22.93 2.94 7.12
C LYS A 380 23.76 3.29 8.37
N SER A 381 24.87 4.00 8.21
CA SER A 381 25.72 4.44 9.33
C SER A 381 25.00 5.40 10.27
N ASN A 382 24.27 6.38 9.72
CA ASN A 382 23.55 7.37 10.51
C ASN A 382 22.32 6.80 11.22
N ILE A 383 21.65 5.83 10.60
CA ILE A 383 20.42 5.22 11.14
C ILE A 383 20.75 4.10 12.14
N LEU A 384 21.82 3.34 11.93
CA LEU A 384 22.16 2.21 12.80
C LEU A 384 22.88 2.59 14.09
N GLN A 385 23.49 3.78 14.16
CA GLN A 385 23.89 4.42 15.42
C GLN A 385 22.68 4.58 16.35
#